data_AF-V5SFI2-F1
#
_entry.id   AF-V5SFI2-F1
#
_cell.length_a   1.000
_cell.length_b   1.000
_cell.length_c   1.000
_cell.angle_alpha   90.00
_cell.angle_beta   90.00
_cell.angle_gamma   90.00
#
_symmetry.space_group_name_H-M   'P 1'
#
loop_
_entity.id
_entity.type
_entity.pdbx_description
1 polymer ?
#
loop_
_entity_poly.entity_id
_entity_poly.type
_entity_poly.pdbx_seq_one_letter_code
_entity_poly.pdbx_strand_id
1 'polypeptide(L)'
;MARGPERGRGREREREERDSEFSDKLVHINRVAKVVKGGKRFGFAALVVVGDLKGRVGFGHGKAREVPEAIRKATEQARRSLIRVPLRDSRTLHHDSAGRHGSGKVVLRAAPAGTGIIAGGAMRAVFEMLGVHDVVAKSLGSTNPYNVVRATFDALKEQENPRSVAARRNKKVSEIVSRRRDGVDAEAAAEA
;
A
#
# COMPACT_ATOMS: atom_id res chain seq x y z
N MET A 1 47.90 -21.03 -13.25
CA MET A 1 47.32 -19.74 -12.79
C MET A 1 46.71 -19.06 -14.01
N ALA A 2 45.49 -18.54 -14.08
CA ALA A 2 44.43 -18.32 -13.11
C ALA A 2 43.08 -18.30 -13.87
N ARG A 3 42.07 -19.06 -13.41
CA ARG A 3 40.68 -18.91 -13.87
C ARG A 3 40.09 -17.67 -13.21
N GLY A 4 39.88 -16.61 -14.00
CA GLY A 4 39.26 -15.35 -13.55
C GLY A 4 37.76 -15.50 -13.23
N PRO A 5 37.17 -14.57 -12.46
CA PRO A 5 35.89 -14.79 -11.78
C PRO A 5 34.68 -14.37 -12.64
N GLU A 6 33.97 -15.34 -13.21
CA GLU A 6 32.64 -15.13 -13.85
C GLU A 6 31.49 -15.10 -12.81
N ARG A 7 31.53 -14.18 -11.84
CA ARG A 7 30.49 -14.10 -10.78
C ARG A 7 29.64 -12.81 -10.79
N GLY A 8 29.81 -11.93 -11.78
CA GLY A 8 29.13 -10.62 -11.83
C GLY A 8 27.77 -10.58 -12.55
N ARG A 9 27.57 -11.37 -13.61
CA ARG A 9 26.42 -11.21 -14.53
C ARG A 9 25.08 -11.77 -14.03
N GLY A 10 25.08 -12.62 -13.00
CA GLY A 10 23.84 -13.21 -12.47
C GLY A 10 23.02 -12.26 -11.58
N ARG A 11 23.69 -11.42 -10.78
CA ARG A 11 23.02 -10.49 -9.83
C ARG A 11 22.34 -9.30 -10.51
N GLU A 12 22.83 -8.90 -11.68
CA GLU A 12 22.32 -7.74 -12.42
C GLU A 12 20.98 -8.06 -13.11
N ARG A 13 20.89 -9.24 -13.75
CA ARG A 13 19.65 -9.76 -14.35
C ARG A 13 18.54 -9.98 -13.32
N GLU A 14 18.87 -10.53 -12.16
CA GLU A 14 17.90 -10.76 -11.08
C GLU A 14 17.34 -9.44 -10.50
N ARG A 15 18.08 -8.34 -10.63
CA ARG A 15 17.65 -7.00 -10.20
C ARG A 15 16.76 -6.33 -11.24
N GLU A 16 17.05 -6.51 -12.52
CA GLU A 16 16.23 -6.01 -13.64
C GLU A 16 14.87 -6.73 -13.74
N GLU A 17 14.83 -8.04 -13.48
CA GLU A 17 13.59 -8.82 -13.43
C GLU A 17 12.70 -8.39 -12.23
N ARG A 18 13.31 -8.15 -11.06
CA ARG A 18 12.57 -7.61 -9.89
C ARG A 18 12.03 -6.21 -10.15
N ASP A 19 12.78 -5.38 -10.87
CA ASP A 19 12.33 -4.03 -11.21
C ASP A 19 11.15 -4.01 -12.19
N SER A 20 10.95 -5.08 -12.96
CA SER A 20 9.90 -5.19 -13.98
C SER A 20 8.52 -5.58 -13.44
N GLU A 21 8.43 -6.16 -12.24
CA GLU A 21 7.14 -6.59 -11.65
C GLU A 21 6.44 -5.45 -10.86
N PHE A 22 7.18 -4.41 -10.47
CA PHE A 22 6.64 -3.34 -9.64
C PHE A 22 6.19 -2.14 -10.47
N SER A 23 4.92 -1.77 -10.32
CA SER A 23 4.35 -0.53 -10.85
C SER A 23 4.46 0.58 -9.81
N ASP A 24 4.71 1.81 -10.25
CA ASP A 24 4.78 3.00 -9.41
C ASP A 24 3.71 4.04 -9.76
N LYS A 25 3.18 4.72 -8.74
CA LYS A 25 2.16 5.77 -8.87
C LYS A 25 2.55 6.97 -8.03
N LEU A 26 2.59 8.12 -8.69
CA LEU A 26 2.81 9.40 -8.03
C LEU A 26 1.54 9.83 -7.31
N VAL A 27 1.66 10.07 -6.00
CA VAL A 27 0.52 10.52 -5.18
C VAL A 27 0.48 12.04 -5.13
N HIS A 28 1.62 12.65 -4.81
CA HIS A 28 1.68 14.09 -4.64
C HIS A 28 3.10 14.61 -4.87
N ILE A 29 3.17 15.84 -5.41
CA ILE A 29 4.41 16.57 -5.61
C ILE A 29 4.32 17.95 -4.97
N ASN A 30 5.32 18.29 -4.17
CA ASN A 30 5.44 19.57 -3.49
C ASN A 30 6.66 20.33 -4.01
N ARG A 31 6.47 21.59 -4.38
CA ARG A 31 7.59 22.53 -4.55
C ARG A 31 7.89 23.17 -3.20
N VAL A 32 9.04 22.87 -2.64
CA VAL A 32 9.49 23.39 -1.33
C VAL A 32 10.64 24.37 -1.52
N ALA A 33 10.79 25.35 -0.62
CA ALA A 33 11.81 26.38 -0.73
C ALA A 33 12.58 26.56 0.59
N LYS A 34 13.91 26.70 0.50
CA LYS A 34 14.77 27.17 1.60
C LYS A 34 15.19 28.61 1.32
N VAL A 35 14.89 29.53 2.24
CA VAL A 35 15.30 30.94 2.14
C VAL A 35 16.78 31.07 2.53
N VAL A 36 17.54 31.85 1.76
CA VAL A 36 18.96 32.16 1.99
C VAL A 36 19.19 33.66 1.73
N LYS A 37 20.35 34.20 2.14
CA LYS A 37 20.69 35.63 2.02
C LYS A 37 20.53 36.23 0.60
N GLY A 38 20.62 35.41 -0.44
CA GLY A 38 20.50 35.83 -1.84
C GLY A 38 19.23 35.35 -2.57
N GLY A 39 18.21 34.86 -1.86
CA GLY A 39 16.94 34.43 -2.47
C GLY A 39 16.38 33.12 -1.91
N LYS A 40 15.63 32.38 -2.73
CA LYS A 40 15.01 31.10 -2.35
C LYS A 40 15.59 29.96 -3.18
N ARG A 41 16.17 28.96 -2.52
CA ARG A 41 16.55 27.69 -3.16
C ARG A 41 15.33 26.78 -3.19
N PHE A 42 14.82 26.51 -4.39
CA PHE A 42 13.73 25.56 -4.59
C PHE A 42 14.23 24.11 -4.59
N GLY A 43 13.35 23.21 -4.20
CA GLY A 43 13.47 21.78 -4.41
C GLY A 43 12.08 21.17 -4.56
N PHE A 44 12.04 19.94 -5.05
CA PHE A 44 10.81 19.17 -5.21
C PHE A 44 10.82 18.00 -4.26
N ALA A 45 9.70 17.79 -3.58
CA ALA A 45 9.44 16.60 -2.78
C ALA A 45 8.33 15.79 -3.44
N ALA A 46 8.58 14.50 -3.69
CA ALA A 46 7.64 13.58 -4.30
C ALA A 46 7.27 12.49 -3.30
N LEU A 47 5.97 12.15 -3.24
CA LEU A 47 5.45 10.98 -2.55
C LEU A 47 5.00 9.98 -3.60
N VAL A 48 5.60 8.79 -3.57
CA VAL A 48 5.37 7.71 -4.55
C VAL A 48 4.96 6.45 -3.80
N VAL A 49 4.03 5.72 -4.40
CA VAL A 49 3.62 4.39 -3.96
C VAL A 49 4.04 3.39 -5.02
N VAL A 50 4.56 2.24 -4.60
CA VAL A 50 5.02 1.16 -5.47
C VAL A 50 4.31 -0.12 -5.04
N GLY A 51 3.87 -0.94 -6.00
CA GLY A 51 3.27 -2.23 -5.70
C GLY A 51 3.31 -3.20 -6.88
N ASP A 52 3.03 -4.47 -6.60
CA ASP A 52 3.06 -5.56 -7.58
C ASP A 52 1.65 -6.00 -8.04
N LEU A 53 0.60 -5.30 -7.60
CA LEU A 53 -0.80 -5.66 -7.83
C LEU A 53 -1.19 -7.06 -7.30
N LYS A 54 -0.33 -7.71 -6.53
CA LYS A 54 -0.50 -9.08 -6.00
C LYS A 54 -0.46 -9.09 -4.47
N GLY A 55 -0.75 -7.95 -3.85
CA GLY A 55 -0.78 -7.80 -2.39
C GLY A 55 0.54 -7.35 -1.76
N ARG A 56 1.57 -6.95 -2.53
CA ARG A 56 2.74 -6.23 -2.00
C ARG A 56 2.66 -4.75 -2.37
N VAL A 57 2.84 -3.88 -1.37
CA VAL A 57 2.81 -2.43 -1.56
C VAL A 57 3.82 -1.75 -0.64
N GLY A 58 4.38 -0.63 -1.09
CA GLY A 58 5.37 0.18 -0.37
C GLY A 58 5.20 1.66 -0.74
N PHE A 59 5.71 2.55 0.10
CA PHE A 59 5.67 3.99 -0.18
C PHE A 59 7.02 4.62 0.11
N GLY A 60 7.33 5.70 -0.60
CA GLY A 60 8.60 6.40 -0.46
C GLY A 60 8.43 7.90 -0.64
N HIS A 61 9.32 8.66 -0.01
CA HIS A 61 9.38 10.09 -0.15
C HIS A 61 10.76 10.51 -0.65
N GLY A 62 10.80 11.21 -1.77
CA GLY A 62 12.05 11.69 -2.36
C GLY A 62 12.09 13.21 -2.31
N LYS A 63 13.28 13.78 -2.08
CA LYS A 63 13.49 15.22 -2.27
C LYS A 63 14.75 15.46 -3.10
N ALA A 64 14.62 16.30 -4.11
CA ALA A 64 15.73 16.66 -5.00
C ALA A 64 15.58 18.09 -5.54
N ARG A 65 16.55 18.52 -6.36
CA ARG A 65 16.47 19.83 -7.04
C ARG A 65 15.54 19.80 -8.23
N GLU A 66 15.43 18.65 -8.89
CA GLU A 66 14.59 18.41 -10.05
C GLU A 66 13.51 17.37 -9.75
N VAL A 67 12.42 17.41 -10.51
CA VAL A 67 11.28 16.50 -10.34
C VAL A 67 11.64 15.03 -10.62
N PRO A 68 12.30 14.68 -11.75
CA PRO A 68 12.59 13.28 -12.07
C PRO A 68 13.53 12.64 -11.04
N GLU A 69 14.51 13.40 -10.55
CA GLU A 69 15.44 12.94 -9.53
C GLU A 69 14.73 12.69 -8.18
N ALA A 70 13.74 13.53 -7.84
CA ALA A 70 12.93 13.34 -6.63
C ALA A 70 12.07 12.08 -6.72
N ILE A 71 11.46 11.81 -7.88
CA ILE A 71 10.66 10.61 -8.12
C ILE A 71 11.54 9.37 -8.02
N ARG A 72 12.71 9.35 -8.68
CA ARG A 72 13.64 8.21 -8.62
C ARG A 72 14.05 7.87 -7.18
N LYS A 73 14.39 8.89 -6.37
CA LYS A 73 14.72 8.69 -4.93
C LYS A 73 13.53 8.13 -4.15
N ALA A 74 12.32 8.61 -4.43
CA ALA A 74 11.11 8.12 -3.79
C ALA A 74 10.84 6.65 -4.15
N THR A 75 10.96 6.28 -5.43
CA THR A 75 10.76 4.90 -5.92
C THR A 75 11.78 3.93 -5.30
N GLU A 76 13.06 4.31 -5.24
CA GLU A 76 14.09 3.50 -4.59
C GLU A 76 13.81 3.27 -3.09
N GLN A 77 13.30 4.28 -2.39
CA GLN A 77 12.91 4.14 -0.98
C GLN A 77 11.65 3.28 -0.82
N ALA A 78 10.67 3.42 -1.71
CA ALA A 78 9.43 2.66 -1.69
C ALA A 78 9.69 1.15 -1.87
N ARG A 79 10.60 0.79 -2.79
CA ARG A 79 11.01 -0.61 -3.02
C ARG A 79 11.62 -1.27 -1.78
N ARG A 80 12.29 -0.50 -0.92
CA ARG A 80 12.87 -1.01 0.34
C ARG A 80 11.84 -1.22 1.45
N SER A 81 10.67 -0.61 1.34
CA SER A 81 9.62 -0.59 2.39
C SER A 81 8.36 -1.36 2.00
N LEU A 82 8.51 -2.37 1.15
CA LEU A 82 7.42 -3.24 0.73
C LEU A 82 6.88 -4.05 1.91
N ILE A 83 5.56 -3.98 2.10
CA ILE A 83 4.80 -4.83 3.01
C ILE A 83 3.94 -5.80 2.21
N ARG A 84 3.69 -6.99 2.76
CA ARG A 84 2.74 -7.97 2.21
C ARG A 84 1.45 -7.89 2.99
N VAL A 85 0.34 -7.60 2.31
CA VAL A 85 -1.01 -7.56 2.90
C VAL A 85 -1.75 -8.84 2.52
N PRO A 86 -2.39 -9.54 3.47
CA PRO A 86 -3.25 -10.66 3.16
C PRO A 86 -4.55 -10.17 2.52
N LEU A 87 -4.78 -10.53 1.26
CA LEU A 87 -6.00 -10.21 0.52
C LEU A 87 -6.94 -11.40 0.48
N ARG A 88 -8.24 -11.12 0.60
CA ARG A 88 -9.32 -12.09 0.40
C ARG A 88 -9.63 -12.19 -1.09
N ASP A 89 -9.62 -13.42 -1.62
CA ASP A 89 -9.95 -13.73 -3.02
C ASP A 89 -9.16 -12.86 -4.03
N SER A 90 -7.98 -12.39 -3.61
CA SER A 90 -7.14 -11.41 -4.31
C SER A 90 -7.87 -10.11 -4.70
N ARG A 91 -8.99 -9.79 -4.02
CA ARG A 91 -9.93 -8.77 -4.47
C ARG A 91 -10.31 -7.75 -3.40
N THR A 92 -10.46 -8.18 -2.15
CA THR A 92 -10.90 -7.32 -1.03
C THR A 92 -10.13 -7.60 0.26
N LEU A 93 -10.39 -6.81 1.31
CA LEU A 93 -9.82 -6.96 2.65
C LEU A 93 -10.52 -8.08 3.44
N HIS A 94 -9.83 -8.63 4.45
CA HIS A 94 -10.44 -9.67 5.28
C HIS A 94 -11.43 -9.10 6.28
N HIS A 95 -11.14 -7.97 6.91
CA HIS A 95 -12.00 -7.35 7.91
C HIS A 95 -11.82 -5.83 7.92
N ASP A 96 -12.75 -5.14 8.58
CA ASP A 96 -12.68 -3.69 8.74
C ASP A 96 -11.53 -3.33 9.68
N SER A 97 -10.73 -2.32 9.31
CA SER A 97 -9.57 -1.88 10.08
C SER A 97 -9.52 -0.36 10.16
N ALA A 98 -8.89 0.16 11.20
CA ALA A 98 -8.72 1.59 11.38
C ALA A 98 -7.25 1.89 11.61
N GLY A 99 -6.69 2.81 10.83
CA GLY A 99 -5.31 3.23 10.95
C GLY A 99 -5.20 4.66 11.44
N ARG A 100 -4.18 4.91 12.25
CA ARG A 100 -3.88 6.27 12.72
C ARG A 100 -2.39 6.54 12.63
N HIS A 101 -2.05 7.65 11.98
CA HIS A 101 -0.69 8.17 11.94
C HIS A 101 -0.69 9.68 12.16
N GLY A 102 -0.16 10.12 13.30
CA GLY A 102 -0.24 11.52 13.73
C GLY A 102 -1.70 12.01 13.80
N SER A 103 -2.03 13.02 12.98
CA SER A 103 -3.39 13.57 12.80
C SER A 103 -4.21 12.87 11.71
N GLY A 104 -3.60 11.97 10.92
CA GLY A 104 -4.29 11.18 9.92
C GLY A 104 -5.04 10.02 10.58
N LYS A 105 -6.36 9.99 10.42
CA LYS A 105 -7.23 8.87 10.82
C LYS A 105 -7.89 8.32 9.56
N VAL A 106 -7.78 7.01 9.35
CA VAL A 106 -8.34 6.31 8.19
C VAL A 106 -9.12 5.11 8.67
N VAL A 107 -10.30 4.91 8.10
CA VAL A 107 -11.12 3.71 8.32
C VAL A 107 -11.24 2.99 7.00
N LEU A 108 -10.95 1.70 7.02
CA LEU A 108 -11.05 0.77 5.90
C LEU A 108 -12.17 -0.22 6.19
N ARG A 109 -13.04 -0.40 5.22
CA ARG A 109 -14.09 -1.41 5.26
C ARG A 109 -13.95 -2.37 4.09
N ALA A 110 -14.11 -3.66 4.39
CA ALA A 110 -14.24 -4.67 3.35
C ALA A 110 -15.55 -4.44 2.58
N ALA A 111 -15.53 -4.70 1.28
CA ALA A 111 -16.67 -4.43 0.41
C ALA A 111 -17.02 -5.68 -0.41
N PRO A 112 -18.31 -5.88 -0.73
CA PRO A 112 -18.73 -6.95 -1.63
C PRO A 112 -18.22 -6.70 -3.05
N ALA A 113 -18.19 -7.77 -3.84
CA ALA A 113 -17.77 -7.73 -5.23
C ALA A 113 -18.63 -6.76 -6.05
N GLY A 114 -18.00 -5.82 -6.75
CA GLY A 114 -18.67 -4.86 -7.65
C GLY A 114 -18.73 -3.44 -7.11
N THR A 115 -18.26 -3.22 -5.88
CA THR A 115 -18.20 -1.89 -5.23
C THR A 115 -17.13 -0.99 -5.85
N GLY A 116 -16.02 -1.55 -6.31
CA GLY A 116 -14.86 -0.78 -6.78
C GLY A 116 -14.07 -0.12 -5.63
N ILE A 117 -13.10 0.71 -6.01
CA ILE A 117 -12.23 1.44 -5.06
C ILE A 117 -12.86 2.78 -4.70
N ILE A 118 -13.58 2.83 -3.59
CA ILE A 118 -14.14 4.06 -3.01
C ILE A 118 -13.17 4.58 -1.96
N ALA A 119 -12.23 5.42 -2.39
CA ALA A 119 -11.21 5.99 -1.52
C ALA A 119 -10.78 7.39 -1.98
N GLY A 120 -10.32 8.21 -1.04
CA GLY A 120 -9.68 9.50 -1.35
C GLY A 120 -8.38 9.31 -2.15
N GLY A 121 -7.98 10.28 -2.98
CA GLY A 121 -6.93 10.11 -3.99
C GLY A 121 -5.62 9.50 -3.49
N ALA A 122 -5.14 9.93 -2.32
CA ALA A 122 -3.92 9.39 -1.72
C ALA A 122 -4.06 7.91 -1.32
N MET A 123 -5.22 7.51 -0.78
CA MET A 123 -5.49 6.12 -0.39
C MET A 123 -5.77 5.25 -1.62
N ARG A 124 -6.48 5.81 -2.62
CA ARG A 124 -6.78 5.13 -3.88
C ARG A 124 -5.49 4.68 -4.57
N ALA A 125 -4.47 5.52 -4.61
CA ALA A 125 -3.17 5.14 -5.17
C ALA A 125 -2.53 3.94 -4.44
N VAL A 126 -2.74 3.80 -3.13
CA VAL A 126 -2.29 2.64 -2.36
C VAL A 126 -3.09 1.39 -2.71
N PHE A 127 -4.42 1.47 -2.78
CA PHE A 127 -5.26 0.31 -3.08
C PHE A 127 -5.09 -0.20 -4.50
N GLU A 128 -4.96 0.71 -5.47
CA GLU A 128 -4.64 0.34 -6.84
C GLU A 128 -3.32 -0.41 -6.90
N MET A 129 -2.25 0.12 -6.30
CA MET A 129 -0.94 -0.54 -6.31
C MET A 129 -0.88 -1.84 -5.51
N LEU A 130 -1.74 -1.96 -4.50
CA LEU A 130 -1.91 -3.21 -3.77
C LEU A 130 -2.61 -4.30 -4.60
N GLY A 131 -3.39 -3.90 -5.62
CA GLY A 131 -4.23 -4.81 -6.43
C GLY A 131 -5.60 -5.08 -5.81
N VAL A 132 -6.10 -4.19 -4.95
CA VAL A 132 -7.45 -4.32 -4.38
C VAL A 132 -8.47 -3.74 -5.34
N HIS A 133 -9.53 -4.50 -5.62
CA HIS A 133 -10.59 -4.05 -6.52
C HIS A 133 -11.79 -3.48 -5.76
N ASP A 134 -12.13 -4.02 -4.58
CA ASP A 134 -13.29 -3.59 -3.80
C ASP A 134 -12.89 -3.22 -2.38
N VAL A 135 -13.02 -1.93 -2.06
CA VAL A 135 -12.76 -1.39 -0.72
C VAL A 135 -13.47 -0.05 -0.55
N VAL A 136 -14.02 0.16 0.64
CA VAL A 136 -14.53 1.48 1.05
C VAL A 136 -13.59 2.04 2.10
N ALA A 137 -12.98 3.18 1.81
CA ALA A 137 -12.03 3.84 2.69
C ALA A 137 -12.34 5.31 2.86
N LYS A 138 -12.40 5.77 4.11
CA LYS A 138 -12.62 7.18 4.44
C LYS A 138 -11.55 7.70 5.38
N SER A 139 -11.06 8.90 5.09
CA SER A 139 -10.26 9.65 6.05
C SER A 139 -11.18 10.50 6.93
N LEU A 140 -11.03 10.35 8.25
CA LEU A 140 -11.85 11.01 9.28
C LEU A 140 -11.06 12.10 10.03
N GLY A 141 -10.06 12.69 9.38
CA GLY A 141 -9.18 13.67 10.03
C GLY A 141 -8.37 14.47 9.02
N SER A 142 -7.05 14.48 9.19
CA SER A 142 -6.14 15.24 8.31
C SER A 142 -6.24 14.80 6.84
N THR A 143 -6.34 15.79 5.95
CA THR A 143 -6.31 15.62 4.48
C THR A 143 -4.89 15.57 3.90
N ASN A 144 -3.85 15.77 4.72
CA ASN A 144 -2.45 15.72 4.27
C ASN A 144 -2.09 14.34 3.67
N PRO A 145 -1.73 14.24 2.38
CA PRO A 145 -1.41 12.98 1.71
C PRO A 145 -0.36 12.13 2.42
N TYR A 146 0.65 12.74 3.02
CA TYR A 146 1.73 12.02 3.70
C TYR A 146 1.22 11.25 4.93
N ASN A 147 0.37 11.89 5.73
CA ASN A 147 -0.19 11.27 6.93
C ASN A 147 -1.27 10.26 6.56
N VAL A 148 -2.07 10.56 5.52
CA VAL A 148 -3.11 9.66 5.03
C VAL A 148 -2.48 8.36 4.52
N VAL A 149 -1.46 8.42 3.67
CA VAL A 149 -0.77 7.20 3.18
C VAL A 149 -0.20 6.41 4.35
N ARG A 150 0.53 7.05 5.28
CA ARG A 150 1.08 6.34 6.46
C ARG A 150 0.00 5.69 7.32
N ALA A 151 -1.11 6.40 7.57
CA ALA A 151 -2.23 5.86 8.31
C ALA A 151 -2.89 4.67 7.59
N THR A 152 -2.99 4.71 6.25
CA THR A 152 -3.47 3.58 5.45
C THR A 152 -2.53 2.38 5.58
N PHE A 153 -1.21 2.58 5.55
CA PHE A 153 -0.26 1.49 5.76
C PHE A 153 -0.34 0.91 7.18
N ASP A 154 -0.60 1.73 8.19
CA ASP A 154 -0.80 1.24 9.55
C ASP A 154 -2.09 0.40 9.67
N ALA A 155 -3.19 0.82 9.02
CA ALA A 155 -4.41 0.00 8.91
C ALA A 155 -4.17 -1.34 8.19
N LEU A 156 -3.39 -1.31 7.10
CA LEU A 156 -3.09 -2.51 6.30
C LEU A 156 -2.19 -3.51 7.04
N LYS A 157 -1.34 -3.05 7.96
CA LYS A 157 -0.51 -3.94 8.81
C LYS A 157 -1.35 -4.69 9.84
N GLU A 158 -2.47 -4.13 10.26
CA GLU A 158 -3.41 -4.78 11.20
C GLU A 158 -4.24 -5.88 10.51
N GLN A 159 -4.22 -5.97 9.18
CA GLN A 159 -4.92 -7.02 8.46
C GLN A 159 -4.32 -8.39 8.76
N GLU A 160 -5.17 -9.29 9.24
CA GLU A 160 -4.83 -10.65 9.60
C GLU A 160 -5.57 -11.63 8.69
N ASN A 161 -4.86 -12.67 8.25
CA ASN A 161 -5.46 -13.78 7.53
C ASN A 161 -6.22 -14.70 8.53
N PRO A 162 -7.45 -15.15 8.20
CA PRO A 162 -8.17 -16.16 9.00
C PRO A 162 -7.32 -17.38 9.40
N ARG A 163 -6.39 -17.81 8.56
CA ARG A 163 -5.44 -18.91 8.87
C ARG A 163 -4.50 -18.56 10.02
N SER A 164 -3.96 -17.34 10.05
CA SER A 164 -3.08 -16.86 11.12
C SER A 164 -3.87 -16.72 12.43
N VAL A 165 -5.11 -16.26 12.36
CA VAL A 165 -6.00 -16.16 13.54
C VAL A 165 -6.36 -17.55 14.08
N ALA A 166 -6.64 -18.52 13.19
CA ALA A 166 -6.92 -19.90 13.55
C ALA A 166 -5.77 -20.55 14.31
N ALA A 167 -4.54 -20.40 13.79
CA ALA A 167 -3.33 -20.89 14.42
C ALA A 167 -3.11 -20.26 15.80
N ARG A 168 -3.27 -18.92 15.92
CA ARG A 168 -3.12 -18.22 17.20
C ARG A 168 -4.16 -18.64 18.25
N ARG A 169 -5.37 -18.98 17.81
CA ARG A 169 -6.49 -19.34 18.70
C ARG A 169 -6.67 -20.84 18.89
N ASN A 170 -5.84 -21.69 18.29
CA ASN A 170 -5.97 -23.15 18.28
C ASN A 170 -7.38 -23.64 17.88
N LYS A 171 -7.97 -23.01 16.86
CA LYS A 171 -9.29 -23.38 16.33
C LYS A 171 -9.20 -23.75 14.86
N LYS A 172 -10.18 -24.52 14.38
CA LYS A 172 -10.29 -24.84 12.95
C LYS A 172 -10.63 -23.57 12.17
N VAL A 173 -10.05 -23.42 10.97
CA VAL A 173 -10.30 -22.27 10.09
C VAL A 173 -11.80 -22.13 9.75
N SER A 174 -12.50 -23.26 9.60
CA SER A 174 -13.94 -23.31 9.35
C SER A 174 -14.78 -22.63 10.43
N GLU A 175 -14.40 -22.74 11.70
CA GLU A 175 -15.11 -22.13 12.84
C GLU A 175 -14.95 -20.60 12.90
N ILE A 176 -13.88 -20.07 12.29
CA ILE A 176 -13.62 -18.64 12.23
C ILE A 176 -14.34 -17.99 11.04
N VAL A 177 -14.42 -18.70 9.92
CA VAL A 177 -15.08 -18.20 8.70
C VAL A 177 -16.60 -18.37 8.78
N SER A 178 -17.11 -19.40 9.45
CA SER A 178 -18.56 -19.68 9.56
C SER A 178 -19.34 -18.56 10.25
N ARG A 179 -18.80 -17.93 11.30
CA ARG A 179 -19.40 -16.75 11.96
C ARG A 179 -19.56 -15.51 11.07
N ARG A 180 -19.05 -15.54 9.83
CA ARG A 180 -19.18 -14.45 8.86
C ARG A 180 -20.38 -14.66 7.92
N ARG A 181 -20.82 -15.90 7.71
CA ARG A 181 -21.96 -16.20 6.81
C ARG A 181 -23.26 -15.54 7.28
N ASP A 182 -23.44 -15.42 8.59
CA ASP A 182 -24.63 -14.83 9.22
C ASP A 182 -24.90 -13.37 8.81
N GLY A 183 -23.94 -12.64 8.23
CA GLY A 183 -24.11 -11.25 7.78
C GLY A 183 -24.29 -11.04 6.28
N VAL A 184 -23.97 -12.02 5.42
CA VAL A 184 -24.08 -11.90 3.95
C VAL A 184 -25.16 -12.83 3.41
N ASP A 185 -25.33 -14.00 4.03
CA ASP A 185 -26.40 -14.94 3.67
C ASP A 185 -27.76 -14.50 4.25
N ALA A 186 -27.79 -13.68 5.30
CA ALA A 186 -29.02 -13.11 5.85
C ALA A 186 -29.66 -12.04 4.93
N GLU A 187 -28.85 -11.30 4.16
CA GLU A 187 -29.36 -10.36 3.16
C GLU A 187 -29.77 -11.10 1.87
N ALA A 188 -29.01 -12.13 1.45
CA ALA A 188 -29.35 -12.93 0.27
C ALA A 188 -30.56 -13.87 0.48
N ALA A 189 -30.85 -14.29 1.72
CA ALA A 189 -32.04 -15.09 2.05
C ALA A 189 -33.29 -14.24 2.35
N ALA A 190 -33.15 -12.92 2.51
CA ALA A 190 -34.28 -12.00 2.69
C ALA A 190 -34.85 -11.45 1.38
N GLU A 191 -34.11 -11.59 0.26
CA GLU A 191 -34.52 -11.16 -1.09
C GLU A 191 -34.93 -12.33 -2.01
N ALA A 192 -35.10 -13.55 -1.48
CA ALA A 192 -35.61 -14.72 -2.20
C ALA A 192 -36.91 -15.23 -1.57
#